data_AF-A0A919MJB7-F1
#
_entry.id   AF-A0A919MJB7-F1
#
_cell.length_a   1.000
_cell.length_b   1.000
_cell.length_c   1.000
_cell.angle_alpha   90.00
_cell.angle_beta   90.00
_cell.angle_gamma   90.00
#
_symmetry.space_group_name_H-M   'P 1'
#
loop_
_entity.id
_entity.type
_entity.pdbx_description
1 polymer ?
#
loop_
_entity_poly.entity_id
_entity_poly.type
_entity_poly.pdbx_seq_one_letter_code
_entity_poly.pdbx_strand_id
1 'polypeptide(L)'
;MPHEHVVASLATAVRAGVLTADAVALEARKFAESGEQRPADGPTMRHPAGNEVSLTERRLAQLPPDWRPLLTVSAYDQVLRYRRTVEGTGS
;
A
#
# COMPACT_ATOMS: atom_id res chain seq x y z
N MET A 1 29.24 5.45 -7.33
CA MET A 1 28.42 6.40 -6.55
C MET A 1 29.21 6.82 -5.33
N PRO A 2 29.50 8.11 -5.16
CA PRO A 2 30.23 8.61 -3.99
C PRO A 2 29.40 8.39 -2.71
N HIS A 3 30.06 7.98 -1.63
CA HIS A 3 29.44 7.59 -0.36
C HIS A 3 28.60 8.72 0.27
N GLU A 4 29.02 9.97 0.08
CA GLU A 4 28.34 11.16 0.61
C GLU A 4 26.91 11.35 0.03
N HIS A 5 26.68 10.96 -1.23
CA HIS A 5 25.36 11.02 -1.87
C HIS A 5 24.41 9.95 -1.31
N VAL A 6 24.96 8.80 -0.88
CA VAL A 6 24.20 7.72 -0.28
C VAL A 6 23.72 8.11 1.13
N VAL A 7 24.58 8.77 1.92
CA VAL A 7 24.22 9.22 3.27
C VAL A 7 23.18 10.35 3.21
N ALA A 8 23.34 11.32 2.30
CA ALA A 8 22.40 12.43 2.15
C ALA A 8 21.00 11.97 1.69
N SER A 9 20.94 11.03 0.75
CA SER A 9 19.66 10.46 0.29
C SER A 9 18.98 9.63 1.38
N LEU A 10 19.74 8.84 2.14
CA LEU A 10 19.20 8.06 3.26
C LEU A 10 18.61 8.97 4.36
N ALA A 11 19.33 10.02 4.75
CA ALA A 11 18.85 10.98 5.74
C ALA A 11 17.56 11.69 5.30
N THR A 12 17.48 12.02 4.00
CA THR A 12 16.29 12.63 3.40
C THR A 12 15.12 11.67 3.37
N ALA A 13 15.33 10.41 2.97
CA ALA A 13 14.30 9.38 2.96
C ALA A 13 13.73 9.10 4.35
N VAL A 14 14.61 9.00 5.37
CA VAL A 14 14.18 8.82 6.77
C VAL A 14 13.35 10.02 7.26
N ARG A 15 13.77 11.26 6.95
CA ARG A 15 13.01 12.47 7.30
C ARG A 15 11.65 12.54 6.58
N ALA A 16 11.57 12.00 5.37
CA ALA A 16 10.33 11.90 4.59
C ALA A 16 9.44 10.70 5.00
N GLY A 17 9.87 9.87 5.97
CA GLY A 17 9.13 8.68 6.41
C GLY A 17 9.15 7.52 5.41
N VAL A 18 10.10 7.54 4.48
CA VAL A 18 10.23 6.58 3.38
C VAL A 18 11.13 5.43 3.83
N LEU A 19 10.52 4.29 4.16
CA LEU A 19 11.20 3.10 4.67
C LEU A 19 11.42 2.00 3.61
N THR A 20 11.17 2.30 2.32
CA THR A 20 11.28 1.33 1.22
C THR A 20 12.49 1.63 0.33
N ALA A 21 13.26 0.58 0.00
CA ALA A 21 14.53 0.69 -0.73
C ALA A 21 14.37 1.36 -2.12
N ASP A 22 13.27 1.10 -2.81
CA ASP A 22 12.99 1.67 -4.14
C ASP A 22 12.86 3.20 -4.11
N ALA A 23 12.30 3.74 -3.03
CA ALA A 23 12.13 5.16 -2.89
C ALA A 23 13.44 5.86 -2.46
N VAL A 24 14.33 5.17 -1.73
CA VAL A 24 15.72 5.61 -1.52
C VAL A 24 16.49 5.63 -2.84
N ALA A 25 16.32 4.62 -3.70
CA ALA A 25 16.95 4.59 -5.03
C ALA A 25 16.46 5.75 -5.91
N LEU A 26 15.18 6.11 -5.84
CA LEU A 26 14.59 7.23 -6.57
C LEU A 26 15.10 8.58 -6.07
N GLU A 27 15.20 8.78 -4.76
CA GLU A 27 15.79 10.01 -4.18
C GLU A 27 17.31 10.10 -4.39
N ALA A 28 18.05 8.98 -4.33
CA ALA A 28 19.48 8.96 -4.66
C ALA A 28 19.75 9.33 -6.12
N ARG A 29 18.88 8.90 -7.05
CA ARG A 29 18.96 9.29 -8.46
C ARG A 29 18.68 10.78 -8.64
N LYS A 30 17.64 11.30 -7.99
CA LYS A 30 17.30 12.73 -7.98
C LYS A 30 18.44 13.59 -7.41
N PHE A 31 19.07 13.14 -6.32
CA PHE A 31 20.23 13.83 -5.73
C PHE A 31 21.43 13.85 -6.70
N ALA A 32 21.70 12.74 -7.39
CA ALA A 32 22.76 12.67 -8.40
C ALA A 32 22.48 13.57 -9.61
N GLU A 33 21.22 13.64 -10.07
CA GLU A 33 20.79 14.53 -11.14
C GLU A 33 20.88 16.02 -10.74
N SER A 34 20.62 16.35 -9.46
CA SER A 34 20.72 17.74 -8.96
C SER A 34 22.15 18.22 -8.69
N GLY A 35 23.14 17.33 -8.63
CA GLY A 35 24.56 17.71 -8.45
C GLY A 35 25.23 18.23 -9.72
N GLU A 36 24.67 17.89 -10.90
CA GLU A 36 25.28 18.21 -12.21
C GLU A 36 24.67 19.47 -12.86
N GLN A 37 23.49 19.95 -12.42
CA GLN A 37 22.73 20.95 -13.19
C GLN A 37 22.38 22.23 -12.38
N ARG A 38 22.98 23.35 -12.79
CA ARG A 38 22.50 24.74 -12.65
C ARG A 38 20.98 24.82 -12.87
N PRO A 39 20.20 25.75 -12.25
CA PRO A 39 18.73 25.66 -12.25
C PRO A 39 18.21 25.73 -13.68
N ALA A 40 17.85 24.57 -14.21
CA ALA A 40 16.95 24.50 -15.32
C ALA A 40 15.56 24.54 -14.68
N ASP A 41 14.77 25.54 -15.06
CA ASP A 41 13.32 25.45 -15.03
C ASP A 41 12.95 24.16 -15.76
N GLY A 42 12.88 23.07 -15.01
CA GLY A 42 12.43 21.78 -15.51
C GLY A 42 10.98 21.96 -15.95
N PRO A 43 10.53 21.25 -16.99
CA PRO A 43 9.12 21.30 -17.35
C PRO A 43 8.35 20.85 -16.13
N THR A 44 7.56 21.76 -15.54
CA THR A 44 6.48 21.39 -14.63
C THR A 44 5.65 20.40 -15.42
N MET A 45 5.88 19.12 -15.17
CA MET A 45 5.08 18.04 -15.69
C MET A 45 3.72 18.29 -15.04
N ARG A 46 2.87 19.06 -15.73
CA ARG A 46 1.46 19.14 -15.40
C ARG A 46 1.00 17.71 -15.57
N HIS A 47 0.95 16.97 -14.46
CA HIS A 47 0.14 15.79 -14.41
C HIS A 47 -1.22 16.25 -14.95
N PRO A 48 -1.73 15.66 -16.04
CA PRO A 48 -3.13 15.85 -16.31
C PRO A 48 -3.83 15.50 -15.00
N ALA A 49 -4.78 16.31 -14.57
CA ALA A 49 -5.71 15.94 -13.52
C ALA A 49 -6.55 14.76 -14.05
N GLY A 50 -5.88 13.64 -14.28
CA GLY A 50 -6.45 12.37 -14.63
C GLY A 50 -7.21 11.96 -13.40
N ASN A 51 -8.46 11.57 -13.63
CA ASN A 51 -9.34 11.07 -12.59
C ASN A 51 -8.57 10.04 -11.75
N GLU A 52 -8.17 10.41 -10.54
CA GLU A 52 -7.38 9.53 -9.67
C GLU A 52 -8.31 8.44 -9.17
N VAL A 53 -8.43 7.38 -9.97
CA VAL A 53 -9.19 6.18 -9.62
C VAL A 53 -8.42 5.46 -8.54
N SER A 54 -9.06 5.18 -7.41
CA SER A 54 -8.41 4.46 -6.32
C SER A 54 -7.87 3.10 -6.82
N LEU A 55 -6.74 2.65 -6.28
CA LEU A 55 -6.17 1.35 -6.67
C LEU A 55 -7.18 0.21 -6.45
N THR A 56 -8.00 0.32 -5.40
CA THR A 56 -9.07 -0.64 -5.10
C THR A 56 -10.13 -0.64 -6.19
N GLU A 57 -10.61 0.52 -6.61
CA GLU A 57 -11.59 0.65 -7.69
C GLU A 57 -11.06 0.09 -9.01
N ARG A 58 -9.80 0.38 -9.34
CA ARG A 58 -9.14 -0.20 -10.53
C ARG A 58 -9.05 -1.71 -10.46
N ARG A 59 -8.77 -2.28 -9.28
CA ARG A 59 -8.68 -3.73 -9.08
C ARG A 59 -10.05 -4.40 -9.16
N LEU A 60 -11.09 -3.80 -8.55
CA LEU A 60 -12.46 -4.33 -8.56
C LEU A 60 -13.04 -4.37 -9.98
N ALA A 61 -12.79 -3.34 -10.79
CA ALA A 61 -13.25 -3.30 -12.19
C ALA A 61 -12.68 -4.43 -13.07
N GLN A 62 -11.58 -5.06 -12.63
CA GLN A 62 -10.92 -6.16 -13.35
C GLN A 62 -11.29 -7.54 -12.79
N LEU A 63 -12.12 -7.62 -11.75
CA LEU A 63 -12.52 -8.91 -11.17
C LEU A 63 -13.63 -9.56 -12.00
N PRO A 64 -13.58 -10.89 -12.20
CA PRO A 64 -14.71 -11.65 -12.71
C PRO A 64 -15.95 -11.52 -11.81
N PRO A 65 -17.16 -11.74 -12.36
CA PRO A 65 -18.37 -11.84 -11.54
C PRO A 65 -18.21 -12.85 -10.41
N ASP A 66 -18.69 -12.51 -9.21
CA ASP A 66 -18.62 -13.43 -8.08
C ASP A 66 -19.76 -14.47 -8.18
N TRP A 67 -19.39 -15.72 -8.38
CA TRP A 67 -20.31 -16.87 -8.35
C TRP A 67 -20.16 -17.71 -7.09
N ARG A 68 -19.39 -17.25 -6.10
CA ARG A 68 -19.27 -17.99 -4.85
C ARG A 68 -20.63 -17.97 -4.15
N PRO A 69 -21.12 -19.12 -3.68
CA PRO A 69 -22.33 -19.16 -2.87
C PRO A 69 -22.09 -18.40 -1.57
N LEU A 70 -23.14 -17.77 -1.03
CA LEU A 70 -23.05 -17.09 0.26
C LEU A 70 -22.56 -18.07 1.33
N LEU A 71 -21.53 -17.65 2.07
CA LEU A 71 -21.06 -18.41 3.22
C LEU A 71 -22.20 -18.51 4.24
N THR A 72 -22.62 -19.73 4.52
CA THR A 72 -23.70 -19.99 5.48
C THR A 72 -23.11 -20.08 6.88
N VAL A 73 -23.69 -19.33 7.83
CA VAL A 73 -23.22 -19.27 9.23
C VAL A 73 -23.77 -20.43 10.08
N SER A 74 -24.56 -21.34 9.48
CA SER A 74 -25.23 -22.45 10.18
C SER A 74 -24.28 -23.39 10.92
N ALA A 75 -23.02 -23.53 10.47
CA ALA A 75 -22.00 -24.28 11.18
C ALA A 75 -21.63 -23.63 12.53
N TYR A 76 -21.60 -22.30 12.60
CA TYR A 76 -21.31 -21.57 13.84
C TYR A 76 -22.48 -21.64 14.83
N ASP A 77 -23.72 -21.63 14.33
CA ASP A 77 -24.91 -21.81 15.16
C ASP A 77 -24.90 -23.16 15.90
N GLN A 78 -24.29 -24.20 15.33
CA GLN A 78 -24.17 -25.51 15.98
C GLN A 78 -23.27 -25.44 17.23
N VAL A 79 -22.18 -24.67 17.17
CA VAL A 79 -21.27 -24.48 18.32
C VAL A 79 -21.96 -23.69 19.44
N LEU A 80 -22.78 -22.69 19.08
CA LEU A 80 -23.55 -21.92 20.05
C LEU A 80 -24.67 -22.74 20.71
N ARG A 81 -25.32 -23.62 19.94
CA ARG A 81 -26.35 -24.54 20.45
C ARG A 81 -25.76 -25.58 21.40
N TYR A 82 -24.60 -26.14 21.08
CA TYR A 82 -23.94 -27.16 21.90
C TYR A 82 -23.59 -26.66 23.31
N ARG A 83 -23.15 -25.40 23.43
CA ARG A 83 -22.88 -24.77 24.75
C ARG A 83 -24.14 -24.63 25.60
N ARG A 84 -25.26 -24.20 25.00
CA ARG A 84 -26.53 -24.04 25.72
C ARG A 84 -27.09 -25.36 26.24
N THR A 85 -26.92 -26.46 25.49
CA THR A 85 -27.42 -27.77 25.90
C THR A 85 -26.60 -28.37 27.05
N VAL A 86 -25.27 -28.18 27.05
CA VAL A 86 -24.38 -28.69 28.12
C VAL A 86 -24.60 -27.93 29.44
N GLU A 87 -24.95 -26.65 29.39
CA GLU A 87 -25.30 -25.88 30.60
C GLU A 87 -26.71 -26.19 31.13
N GLY A 88 -27.62 -26.69 30.29
CA GLY A 88 -29.01 -26.99 30.67
C GLY A 88 -29.30 -28.42 31.14
N THR A 89 -28.33 -29.34 31.09
CA THR A 89 -28.47 -30.75 31.54
C THR A 89 -27.76 -31.02 32.88
N GLY A 90 -27.56 -29.97 33.69
CA GLY A 90 -27.07 -30.06 35.05
C GLY A 90 -28.03 -29.39 36.04
N SER A 91 -29.26 -29.88 36.15
CA SER A 91 -30.13 -29.67 37.32
C SER A 91 -31.19 -30.76 37.44
#